data_AF-A0A2M7MTK0-F1
#
_entry.id   AF-A0A2M7MTK0-F1
#
_cell.length_a   1.000
_cell.length_b   1.000
_cell.length_c   1.000
_cell.angle_alpha   90.00
_cell.angle_beta   90.00
_cell.angle_gamma   90.00
#
_symmetry.space_group_name_H-M   'P 1'
#
loop_
_entity.id
_entity.type
_entity.pdbx_description
1 polymer ?
#
loop_
_entity_poly.entity_id
_entity_poly.type
_entity_poly.pdbx_seq_one_letter_code
_entity_poly.pdbx_strand_id
1 'polypeptide(L)'
;MVELEIQYLVEMCRFRDTPDQVIGTLTRDFGLSVSSAPFPRIIASARELSWTRGAFDRLITAQAMHEGALLVTRDRRIRDNFAGAVW
;
A
#
# COMPACT_ATOMS: atom_id res chain seq x y z
N MET A 1 -3.43 1.66 6.55
CA MET A 1 -4.17 1.84 5.28
C MET A 1 -4.31 0.54 4.49
N VAL A 2 -3.22 -0.17 4.20
CA VAL A 2 -3.28 -1.50 3.54
C VAL A 2 -4.23 -2.43 4.29
N GLU A 3 -4.27 -2.34 5.62
CA GLU A 3 -5.28 -3.03 6.46
C GLU A 3 -6.72 -2.80 6.01
N LEU A 4 -7.10 -1.55 5.69
CA LEU A 4 -8.45 -1.23 5.23
C LEU A 4 -8.69 -1.74 3.81
N GLU A 5 -7.68 -1.69 2.94
CA GLU A 5 -7.79 -2.28 1.60
C GLU A 5 -8.03 -3.79 1.65
N ILE A 6 -7.29 -4.51 2.51
CA ILE A 6 -7.47 -5.95 2.74
C ILE A 6 -8.90 -6.21 3.23
N GLN A 7 -9.38 -5.44 4.22
CA GLN A 7 -10.75 -5.57 4.72
C GLN A 7 -11.78 -5.39 3.59
N TYR A 8 -11.60 -4.38 2.73
CA TYR A 8 -12.49 -4.12 1.60
C TYR A 8 -12.46 -5.26 0.57
N LEU A 9 -11.28 -5.84 0.31
CA LEU A 9 -11.15 -7.01 -0.58
C LEU A 9 -11.83 -8.25 -0.01
N VAL A 10 -11.79 -8.44 1.32
CA VAL A 10 -12.52 -9.52 2.01
C VAL A 10 -14.03 -9.33 1.87
N GLU A 11 -14.53 -8.11 2.11
CA GLU A 11 -15.96 -7.76 1.96
C GLU A 11 -16.48 -7.98 0.53
N MET A 12 -15.62 -7.77 -0.47
CA MET A 12 -15.93 -8.04 -1.88
C MET A 12 -15.66 -9.50 -2.30
N CYS A 13 -15.31 -10.40 -1.38
CA CYS A 13 -14.93 -11.79 -1.65
C CYS A 13 -13.76 -11.95 -2.65
N ARG A 14 -12.87 -10.96 -2.71
CA ARG A 14 -11.68 -10.94 -3.59
C ARG A 14 -10.40 -11.34 -2.86
N PHE A 15 -10.46 -11.47 -1.54
CA PHE A 15 -9.37 -11.92 -0.69
C PHE A 15 -9.94 -12.72 0.48
N ARG A 16 -9.19 -13.69 1.01
CA ARG A 16 -9.70 -14.63 2.02
C ARG A 16 -9.22 -14.31 3.43
N ASP A 17 -7.97 -13.88 3.56
CA ASP A 17 -7.36 -13.67 4.86
C ASP A 17 -7.71 -12.28 5.40
N THR A 18 -8.01 -12.19 6.70
CA THR A 18 -8.34 -10.92 7.35
C THR A 18 -7.11 -10.01 7.46
N PRO A 19 -7.29 -8.69 7.67
CA PRO A 19 -6.18 -7.79 7.94
C PRO A 19 -5.27 -8.30 9.07
N ASP A 20 -5.85 -8.75 10.19
CA ASP A 20 -5.10 -9.27 11.34
C ASP A 20 -4.25 -10.49 11.01
N GLN A 21 -4.78 -11.41 10.19
CA GLN A 21 -4.03 -12.60 9.76
C GLN A 21 -2.83 -12.22 8.89
N VAL A 22 -3.03 -11.29 7.95
CA VAL A 22 -1.97 -10.82 7.05
C VAL A 22 -0.91 -10.04 7.81
N ILE A 23 -1.30 -9.01 8.58
CA ILE A 23 -0.35 -8.17 9.33
C ILE A 23 0.38 -8.98 10.39
N GLY A 24 -0.31 -9.87 11.10
CA GLY A 24 0.30 -10.75 12.09
C GLY A 24 1.38 -11.66 11.48
N THR A 25 1.12 -12.20 10.29
CA THR A 25 2.09 -13.02 9.55
C THR A 25 3.27 -12.19 9.04
N LEU A 26 3.03 -11.02 8.44
CA LEU A 26 4.08 -10.13 7.96
C LEU A 26 4.98 -9.63 9.09
N THR A 27 4.40 -9.33 10.26
CA THR A 27 5.16 -8.90 11.44
C THR A 27 6.01 -10.04 11.99
N ARG A 28 5.40 -11.21 12.21
CA ARG A 28 6.05 -12.35 12.87
C ARG A 28 7.13 -12.99 12.00
N ASP A 29 6.85 -13.17 10.71
CA ASP A 29 7.67 -14.02 9.85
C ASP A 29 8.64 -13.20 8.98
N PHE A 30 8.37 -11.91 8.76
CA PHE A 30 9.20 -11.03 7.93
C PHE A 30 9.71 -9.78 8.67
N GLY A 31 9.33 -9.58 9.95
CA GLY A 31 9.77 -8.42 10.74
C GLY A 31 9.24 -7.08 10.21
N LEU A 32 8.17 -7.10 9.41
CA LEU A 32 7.55 -5.88 8.87
C LEU A 32 6.75 -5.16 9.94
N SER A 33 6.59 -3.85 9.77
CA SER A 33 5.81 -3.01 10.68
C SER A 33 4.88 -2.07 9.92
N VAL A 34 3.85 -1.58 10.62
CA VAL A 34 3.00 -0.52 10.10
C VAL A 34 3.78 0.78 10.10
N SER A 35 3.78 1.47 8.96
CA SER A 35 4.40 2.78 8.82
C SER A 35 3.85 3.79 9.84
N SER A 36 4.75 4.59 10.39
CA SER A 36 4.43 5.70 11.29
C SER A 36 4.37 7.06 10.58
N ALA A 37 4.41 7.07 9.24
CA ALA A 37 4.35 8.30 8.46
C ALA A 37 3.06 9.09 8.76
N PRO A 38 3.14 10.41 9.00
CA PRO A 38 1.96 11.22 9.29
C PRO A 38 0.98 11.19 8.12
N PHE A 39 -0.23 10.68 8.35
CA PHE A 39 -1.25 10.54 7.31
C PHE A 39 -1.50 11.82 6.50
N PRO A 40 -1.53 13.04 7.09
CA PRO A 40 -1.65 14.27 6.30
C PRO A 40 -0.55 14.49 5.25
N ARG A 41 0.68 14.02 5.51
CA ARG A 41 1.80 14.09 4.54
C ARG A 41 1.61 13.10 3.40
N ILE A 42 1.09 11.90 3.70
CA ILE A 42 0.72 10.91 2.69
C ILE A 42 -0.39 11.47 1.80
N ILE A 43 -1.43 12.08 2.38
CA ILE A 43 -2.52 12.72 1.62
C ILE A 43 -1.98 13.81 0.69
N ALA A 44 -1.10 14.68 1.18
CA ALA A 44 -0.52 15.75 0.37
C ALA A 44 0.18 15.18 -0.88
N SER A 45 1.02 14.16 -0.69
CA SER A 45 1.73 13.48 -1.78
C SER A 45 0.77 12.73 -2.72
N ALA A 46 -0.26 12.09 -2.17
CA ALA A 46 -1.25 11.35 -2.95
C ALA A 46 -2.07 12.25 -3.88
N ARG A 47 -2.34 13.50 -3.50
CA ARG A 47 -3.08 14.45 -4.34
C ARG A 47 -2.37 14.78 -5.66
N GLU A 48 -1.05 14.61 -5.70
CA GLU A 48 -0.23 14.88 -6.88
C GLU A 48 -0.19 13.69 -7.86
N LEU A 49 -0.61 12.50 -7.42
CA LEU A 49 -0.62 11.29 -8.24
C LEU A 49 -1.94 11.15 -9.02
N SER A 50 -1.87 11.34 -10.35
CA SER A 50 -3.02 11.26 -11.27
C SER A 50 -3.14 9.93 -12.02
N TRP A 51 -2.12 9.08 -11.94
CA TRP A 51 -1.98 7.92 -12.82
C TRP A 51 -2.37 6.58 -12.17
N THR A 52 -2.66 6.54 -10.87
CA THR A 52 -3.07 5.32 -10.15
C THR A 52 -4.52 4.94 -10.45
N ARG A 53 -4.91 3.66 -10.28
CA ARG A 53 -6.26 3.20 -10.64
C ARG A 53 -7.30 3.51 -9.57
N GLY A 54 -6.94 3.33 -8.29
CA GLY A 54 -7.81 3.54 -7.15
C GLY A 54 -7.21 4.44 -6.07
N ALA A 55 -8.05 4.81 -5.10
CA ALA A 55 -7.62 5.60 -3.95
C ALA A 55 -6.59 4.85 -3.10
N PHE A 56 -6.75 3.54 -2.89
CA PHE A 56 -5.79 2.71 -2.16
C PHE A 56 -4.44 2.65 -2.87
N ASP A 57 -4.40 2.29 -4.15
CA ASP A 57 -3.17 2.34 -4.96
C ASP A 57 -2.46 3.69 -4.85
N ARG A 58 -3.24 4.79 -4.92
CA ARG A 58 -2.71 6.15 -4.86
C ARG A 58 -2.03 6.43 -3.53
N LEU A 59 -2.72 6.13 -2.45
CA LEU A 59 -2.23 6.43 -1.13
C LEU A 59 -1.05 5.51 -0.76
N ILE A 60 -1.10 4.22 -1.11
CA ILE A 60 -0.01 3.25 -0.86
C ILE A 60 1.25 3.67 -1.62
N THR A 61 1.10 4.04 -2.90
CA THR A 61 2.21 4.58 -3.70
C THR A 61 2.76 5.86 -3.08
N ALA A 62 1.89 6.80 -2.70
CA ALA A 62 2.30 8.06 -2.10
C ALA A 62 3.04 7.87 -0.76
N GLN A 63 2.63 6.90 0.06
CA GLN A 63 3.32 6.55 1.29
C GLN A 63 4.73 6.03 1.01
N ALA A 64 4.86 5.06 0.09
CA ALA A 64 6.17 4.52 -0.29
C ALA A 64 7.10 5.60 -0.86
N MET A 65 6.57 6.50 -1.70
CA MET A 65 7.31 7.66 -2.20
C MET A 65 7.75 8.61 -1.09
N HIS A 66 6.85 8.91 -0.13
CA HIS A 66 7.14 9.82 0.99
C HIS A 66 8.23 9.27 1.91
N GLU A 67 8.23 7.95 2.15
CA GLU A 67 9.20 7.28 3.02
C GLU A 67 10.49 6.87 2.29
N GLY A 68 10.55 7.01 0.96
CA GLY A 68 11.65 6.48 0.14
C GLY A 68 11.74 4.95 0.19
N ALA A 69 10.63 4.28 0.50
CA ALA A 69 10.56 2.83 0.62
C ALA A 69 10.33 2.15 -0.75
N LEU A 70 10.78 0.90 -0.85
CA LEU A 70 10.44 0.06 -2.00
C LEU A 70 8.97 -0.40 -1.87
N LEU A 71 8.24 -0.37 -2.99
CA LEU A 71 6.85 -0.83 -3.07
C LEU A 71 6.78 -2.16 -3.83
N VAL A 72 6.49 -3.25 -3.12
CA VAL A 72 6.22 -4.55 -3.75
C VAL A 72 4.83 -4.52 -4.39
N THR A 73 4.75 -4.62 -5.73
CA THR A 73 3.46 -4.59 -6.43
C THR A 73 3.50 -5.30 -7.79
N ARG A 74 2.45 -6.08 -8.09
CA ARG A 74 2.27 -6.64 -9.44
C ARG A 74 1.82 -5.58 -10.45
N ASP A 75 1.36 -4.42 -9.98
CA ASP A 75 0.76 -3.40 -10.82
C ASP A 75 1.80 -2.80 -11.77
N ARG A 76 1.68 -3.14 -13.06
CA ARG A 76 2.54 -2.59 -14.11
C ARG A 76 2.45 -1.06 -14.20
N ARG A 77 1.29 -0.47 -13.99
CA ARG A 77 1.11 0.99 -14.04
C ARG A 77 1.91 1.69 -12.95
N ILE A 78 1.94 1.12 -11.74
CA ILE A 78 2.78 1.61 -10.65
C ILE A 78 4.25 1.43 -11.00
N ARG A 79 4.66 0.27 -11.50
CA ARG A 79 6.05 0.02 -11.90
C ARG A 79 6.55 0.93 -13.04
N ASP A 80 5.67 1.28 -13.97
CA ASP A 80 6.01 2.18 -15.09
C ASP A 80 6.14 3.65 -14.64
N ASN A 81 5.56 4.05 -13.50
CA ASN A 81 5.51 5.45 -13.04
C ASN A 81 6.25 5.72 -11.72
N PHE A 82 6.58 4.69 -10.93
CA PHE A 82 7.29 4.81 -9.67
C PHE A 82 8.53 3.92 -9.66
N ALA A 83 9.71 4.56 -9.73
CA ALA A 83 11.00 3.86 -9.78
C ALA A 83 11.29 3.00 -8.53
N GLY A 84 10.65 3.29 -7.39
CA GLY A 84 10.77 2.49 -6.17
C GLY A 84 9.89 1.23 -6.17
N ALA A 85 9.13 0.95 -7.23
CA ALA A 85 8.29 -0.23 -7.30
C ALA A 85 9.06 -1.47 -7.77
N VAL A 86 8.91 -2.58 -7.05
CA VAL A 86 9.59 -3.87 -7.29
C VAL A 86 8.58 -5.01 -7.41
N TRP A 87 9.01 -6.12 -8.04
CA TRP A 87 8.21 -7.33 -8.22
C TRP A 87 8.93 -8.57 -7.68
#